data_AF-A0A932QRR7-F1
#
_entry.id   AF-A0A932QRR7-F1
#
_cell.length_a   1.000
_cell.length_b   1.000
_cell.length_c   1.000
_cell.angle_alpha   90.00
_cell.angle_beta   90.00
_cell.angle_gamma   90.00
#
_symmetry.space_group_name_H-M   'P 1'
#
loop_
_entity.id
_entity.type
_entity.pdbx_description
1 polymer ?
#
loop_
_entity_poly.entity_id
_entity_poly.type
_entity_poly.pdbx_seq_one_letter_code
_entity_poly.pdbx_strand_id
1 'polypeptide(L)'
;MQGYNSISRETQMILEEFVSYYHKNKSKKKQVKEVLLSWLKVELSNFPQKNYQKVLHNELMITNDESVVPKNKQGENLLNSLIRITNILEEKEFESWANNVKPKDFLHV
;
A
#
# COMPACT_ATOMS: atom_id res chain seq x y z
N MET A 1 -16.35 5.94 -23.43
CA MET A 1 -15.00 5.52 -23.00
C MET A 1 -14.84 5.85 -21.53
N GLN A 2 -14.55 4.82 -20.73
CA GLN A 2 -14.09 4.77 -19.32
C GLN A 2 -14.70 5.77 -18.33
N GLY A 3 -15.70 5.30 -17.59
CA GLY A 3 -16.12 5.93 -16.34
C GLY A 3 -14.99 5.82 -15.32
N TYR A 4 -14.46 6.95 -14.88
CA TYR A 4 -13.68 7.01 -13.64
C TYR A 4 -14.60 6.58 -12.51
N ASN A 5 -14.48 5.33 -12.06
CA ASN A 5 -15.04 4.94 -10.77
C ASN A 5 -14.42 5.87 -9.74
N SER A 6 -15.23 6.77 -9.18
CA SER A 6 -14.79 7.61 -8.08
C SER A 6 -14.39 6.70 -6.93
N ILE A 7 -13.16 6.85 -6.46
CA ILE A 7 -12.69 6.16 -5.26
C ILE A 7 -13.59 6.64 -4.11
N SER A 8 -14.13 5.71 -3.32
CA SER A 8 -14.96 6.11 -2.17
C SER A 8 -14.13 6.96 -1.20
N ARG A 9 -14.79 7.87 -0.49
CA ARG A 9 -14.12 8.72 0.51
C ARG A 9 -13.37 7.90 1.56
N GLU A 10 -13.90 6.74 1.94
CA GLU A 10 -13.26 5.83 2.89
C GLU A 10 -12.01 5.19 2.29
N THR A 11 -12.08 4.75 1.03
CA THR A 11 -10.92 4.21 0.33
C THR A 11 -9.83 5.26 0.21
N GLN A 12 -10.18 6.50 -0.14
CA GLN A 12 -9.22 7.60 -0.22
C GLN A 12 -8.50 7.83 1.13
N MET A 13 -9.25 7.88 2.23
CA MET A 13 -8.66 8.04 3.58
C MET A 13 -7.68 6.90 3.91
N ILE A 14 -8.02 5.65 3.58
CA ILE A 14 -7.13 4.50 3.82
C ILE A 14 -5.85 4.59 2.96
N LEU A 15 -5.98 5.01 1.69
CA LEU A 15 -4.83 5.21 0.81
C LEU A 15 -3.90 6.30 1.34
N GLU A 16 -4.44 7.42 1.83
CA GLU A 16 -3.66 8.52 2.41
C GLU A 16 -2.91 8.09 3.68
N GLU A 17 -3.57 7.34 4.57
CA GLU A 17 -2.95 6.78 5.78
C GLU A 17 -1.83 5.79 5.42
N PHE A 18 -2.05 4.92 4.43
CA PHE A 18 -0.99 4.02 3.95
C PHE A 18 0.20 4.79 3.38
N VAL A 19 -0.04 5.80 2.53
CA VAL A 19 1.04 6.62 1.94
C VAL A 19 1.84 7.34 3.04
N SER A 20 1.16 7.88 4.05
CA SER A 20 1.79 8.49 5.23
C SER A 20 2.65 7.48 6.00
N TYR A 21 2.12 6.27 6.24
CA TYR A 21 2.86 5.19 6.89
C TYR A 21 4.09 4.78 6.08
N TYR A 22 3.94 4.61 4.77
CA TYR A 22 5.00 4.24 3.86
C TYR A 22 6.16 5.26 3.91
N HIS A 23 5.88 6.56 3.82
CA HIS A 23 6.94 7.57 3.88
C HIS A 23 7.70 7.60 5.22
N LYS A 24 7.04 7.23 6.32
CA LYS A 24 7.66 7.15 7.66
C LYS A 24 8.49 5.87 7.87
N ASN A 25 8.10 4.77 7.22
CA ASN A 25 8.66 3.44 7.45
C ASN A 25 9.45 2.88 6.28
N LYS A 26 9.53 3.61 5.16
CA LYS A 26 10.33 3.17 4.02
C LYS A 26 11.80 3.12 4.40
N SER A 27 12.41 1.98 4.12
CA SER A 27 13.85 1.79 4.21
C SER A 27 14.35 1.39 2.83
N LYS A 28 15.60 1.72 2.47
CA LYS A 28 16.19 1.37 1.16
C LYS A 28 16.19 -0.13 0.85
N LYS A 29 15.90 -0.99 1.83
CA LYS A 29 15.99 -2.46 1.72
C LYS A 29 14.64 -3.16 1.56
N LYS A 30 13.51 -2.48 1.80
CA LYS A 30 12.19 -3.11 1.77
C LYS A 30 11.43 -2.74 0.51
N GLN A 31 10.80 -3.72 -0.13
CA GLN A 31 9.91 -3.46 -1.26
C GLN A 31 8.64 -2.78 -0.76
N VAL A 32 8.02 -1.93 -1.58
CA VAL A 32 6.82 -1.17 -1.17
C VAL A 32 5.69 -2.12 -0.78
N LYS A 33 5.54 -3.24 -1.50
CA LYS A 33 4.58 -4.30 -1.18
C LYS A 33 4.80 -4.95 0.18
N GLU A 34 6.05 -5.14 0.60
CA GLU A 34 6.36 -5.66 1.95
C GLU A 34 5.96 -4.66 3.03
N VAL A 35 6.12 -3.35 2.76
CA VAL A 35 5.67 -2.29 3.66
C VAL A 35 4.14 -2.27 3.77
N LEU A 36 3.43 -2.43 2.65
CA LEU A 36 1.97 -2.57 2.64
C LEU A 36 1.50 -3.77 3.48
N LEU A 37 2.07 -4.95 3.23
CA LEU A 37 1.69 -6.16 3.96
C LEU A 37 1.96 -6.02 5.46
N SER A 38 3.12 -5.46 5.83
CA SER A 38 3.47 -5.19 7.22
C SER A 38 2.47 -4.25 7.89
N TRP A 39 2.11 -3.16 7.19
CA TRP A 39 1.14 -2.20 7.68
C TRP A 39 -0.24 -2.82 7.88
N LEU A 40 -0.76 -3.53 6.87
CA LEU A 40 -2.05 -4.20 6.94
C LEU A 40 -2.11 -5.22 8.08
N LYS A 41 -1.05 -6.03 8.26
CA LYS A 41 -0.96 -6.96 9.40
C LYS A 41 -1.06 -6.21 10.73
N VAL A 42 -0.29 -5.14 10.91
CA VAL A 42 -0.35 -4.31 12.13
C VAL A 42 -1.75 -3.74 12.36
N GLU A 43 -2.37 -3.15 11.33
CA GLU A 43 -3.69 -2.52 11.46
C GLU A 43 -4.81 -3.53 11.73
N LEU A 44 -4.76 -4.71 11.09
CA LEU A 44 -5.77 -5.76 11.23
C LEU A 44 -5.60 -6.63 12.50
N SER A 45 -4.39 -6.71 13.05
CA SER A 45 -4.15 -7.43 14.32
C SER A 45 -4.50 -6.60 15.55
N ASN A 46 -4.56 -5.27 15.44
CA ASN A 46 -4.89 -4.38 16.55
C ASN A 46 -6.38 -4.01 16.57
N PHE A 47 -6.90 -3.73 17.76
CA PHE A 47 -8.29 -3.28 17.89
C PHE A 47 -8.49 -1.92 17.19
N PRO A 48 -9.52 -1.76 16.33
CA PRO A 48 -9.69 -0.55 15.53
C PRO A 48 -10.15 0.64 16.40
N GLN A 49 -9.31 1.67 16.49
CA GLN A 49 -9.60 2.92 17.21
C GLN A 49 -10.04 4.05 16.28
N LYS A 50 -9.45 4.12 15.09
CA LYS A 50 -9.70 5.16 14.09
C LYS A 50 -10.70 4.68 13.04
N ASN A 51 -11.32 5.63 12.35
CA ASN A 51 -12.33 5.32 11.33
C ASN A 51 -11.77 4.47 10.17
N TYR A 52 -10.57 4.76 9.67
CA TYR A 52 -9.96 3.96 8.61
C TYR A 52 -9.70 2.51 9.05
N GLN A 53 -9.35 2.31 10.33
CA GLN A 53 -9.12 0.97 10.90
C GLN A 53 -10.43 0.19 10.96
N LYS A 54 -11.53 0.82 11.35
CA LYS A 54 -12.86 0.17 11.35
C LYS A 54 -13.24 -0.29 9.94
N VAL A 55 -13.01 0.55 8.94
CA VAL A 55 -13.26 0.17 7.54
C VAL A 55 -12.33 -0.98 7.13
N LEU A 56 -11.01 -0.90 7.40
CA LEU A 56 -10.09 -2.00 7.12
C LEU A 56 -10.55 -3.33 7.74
N HIS A 57 -10.99 -3.31 9.01
CA HIS A 57 -11.50 -4.48 9.71
C HIS A 57 -12.83 -4.99 9.16
N ASN A 58 -13.69 -4.11 8.61
CA ASN A 58 -14.94 -4.53 7.99
C ASN A 58 -14.70 -5.19 6.62
N GLU A 59 -13.67 -4.72 5.90
CA GLU A 59 -13.44 -5.07 4.50
C GLU A 59 -12.41 -6.19 4.29
N LEU A 60 -11.42 -6.31 5.18
CA LEU A 60 -10.29 -7.23 5.07
C LEU A 60 -10.17 -8.11 6.31
N MET A 61 -9.50 -9.25 6.16
CA MET A 61 -9.08 -10.11 7.27
C MET A 61 -7.71 -10.71 7.04
N ILE A 62 -7.08 -11.11 8.14
CA ILE A 62 -5.92 -12.00 8.14
C ILE A 62 -6.44 -13.45 8.24
N THR A 63 -5.98 -14.32 7.35
CA THR A 63 -6.24 -15.76 7.38
C THR A 63 -5.21 -16.49 8.23
N ASN A 64 -5.44 -17.78 8.51
CA ASN A 64 -4.56 -18.58 9.38
C ASN A 64 -3.12 -18.72 8.85
N ASP A 65 -2.92 -18.60 7.54
CA ASP A 65 -1.62 -18.55 6.85
C ASP A 65 -0.99 -17.15 6.84
N GLU A 66 -1.53 -16.21 7.63
CA GLU A 66 -1.16 -14.80 7.70
C GLU A 66 -1.33 -14.00 6.39
N SER A 67 -2.12 -14.52 5.45
CA SER A 67 -2.46 -13.79 4.23
C SER A 67 -3.55 -12.73 4.51
N VAL A 68 -3.46 -11.57 3.85
CA VAL A 68 -4.51 -10.54 3.91
C VAL A 68 -5.45 -10.73 2.72
N VAL A 69 -6.72 -10.99 3.01
CA VAL A 69 -7.75 -11.29 2.00
C VAL A 69 -8.98 -10.40 2.16
N PRO A 70 -9.71 -10.11 1.07
CA PRO A 70 -10.96 -9.37 1.14
C PRO A 70 -12.09 -10.23 1.71
N LYS A 71 -12.95 -9.62 2.53
CA LYS A 71 -14.17 -10.27 3.06
C LYS A 71 -15.35 -10.20 2.09
N ASN A 72 -15.35 -9.19 1.22
CA ASN A 72 -16.47 -8.88 0.32
C ASN A 72 -15.95 -8.10 -0.91
N LYS A 73 -16.87 -7.68 -1.80
CA LYS A 73 -16.51 -6.97 -3.04
C LYS A 73 -15.90 -5.58 -2.80
N GLN A 74 -16.34 -4.87 -1.77
CA GLN A 74 -15.77 -3.57 -1.38
C GLN A 74 -14.33 -3.77 -0.87
N GLY A 75 -14.08 -4.79 -0.06
CA GLY A 75 -12.72 -5.18 0.34
C GLY A 75 -11.83 -5.58 -0.83
N GLU A 76 -12.35 -6.26 -1.85
CA GLU A 76 -11.58 -6.56 -3.07
C GLU A 76 -11.16 -5.27 -3.78
N ASN A 77 -12.09 -4.32 -3.93
CA ASN A 77 -11.81 -3.01 -4.53
C ASN A 77 -10.80 -2.18 -3.71
N LEU A 78 -10.91 -2.23 -2.39
CA LEU A 78 -9.97 -1.57 -1.47
C LEU A 78 -8.57 -2.17 -1.62
N LEU A 79 -8.45 -3.50 -1.57
CA LEU A 79 -7.16 -4.19 -1.69
C LEU A 79 -6.52 -3.93 -3.06
N ASN A 80 -7.30 -3.97 -4.14
CA ASN A 80 -6.83 -3.61 -5.48
C ASN A 80 -6.34 -2.15 -5.55
N SER A 81 -7.02 -1.23 -4.87
CA SER A 81 -6.60 0.18 -4.82
C SER A 81 -5.30 0.36 -4.04
N LEU A 82 -5.13 -0.38 -2.93
CA LEU A 82 -3.89 -0.42 -2.15
C LEU A 82 -2.72 -0.99 -2.97
N ILE A 83 -2.94 -2.09 -3.69
CA ILE A 83 -1.93 -2.66 -4.59
C ILE A 83 -1.57 -1.66 -5.69
N ARG A 84 -2.57 -1.00 -6.30
CA ARG A 84 -2.32 0.01 -7.34
C ARG A 84 -1.47 1.16 -6.81
N ILE A 85 -1.74 1.68 -5.61
CA ILE A 85 -0.93 2.77 -5.06
C ILE A 85 0.50 2.30 -4.73
N THR A 86 0.69 1.03 -4.31
CA THR A 86 2.04 0.49 -4.13
C THR A 86 2.85 0.46 -5.42
N ASN A 87 2.25 0.06 -6.53
CA ASN A 87 2.93 0.06 -7.84
C ASN A 87 3.33 1.49 -8.25
N ILE A 88 2.45 2.47 -8.05
CA ILE A 88 2.76 3.89 -8.34
C ILE A 88 3.93 4.40 -7.48
N LEU A 89 4.00 4.00 -6.20
CA LEU A 89 5.11 4.36 -5.33
C LEU A 89 6.41 3.70 -5.78
N GLU A 90 6.38 2.42 -6.18
CA GLU A 90 7.53 1.69 -6.74
C GLU A 90 8.07 2.37 -8.00
N GLU A 91 7.18 2.72 -8.94
CA GLU A 91 7.54 3.44 -10.17
C GLU A 91 8.23 4.77 -9.85
N LYS A 92 7.68 5.57 -8.93
CA LYS A 92 8.29 6.85 -8.52
C LYS A 92 9.65 6.69 -7.86
N GLU A 93 9.85 5.64 -7.07
CA GLU A 93 11.17 5.36 -6.48
C GLU A 93 12.18 4.92 -7.54
N PHE A 94 11.75 4.10 -8.50
CA PHE A 94 12.59 3.68 -9.62
C PHE A 94 12.99 4.88 -10.49
N GLU A 95 12.04 5.73 -10.86
CA GLU A 95 12.30 6.98 -11.61
C GLU A 95 13.27 7.89 -10.87
N SER A 96 13.06 8.07 -9.55
CA SER A 96 13.97 8.87 -8.72
C SER A 96 15.37 8.27 -8.69
N TRP A 97 15.50 6.95 -8.57
CA TRP A 97 16.80 6.27 -8.63
C TRP A 97 17.45 6.46 -9.99
N ALA A 98 16.75 6.15 -11.09
CA ALA A 98 17.28 6.24 -12.45
C ALA A 98 17.80 7.64 -12.80
N ASN A 99 17.09 8.69 -12.36
CA ASN A 99 17.51 10.08 -12.55
C ASN A 99 18.75 10.49 -11.75
N ASN A 100 19.06 9.76 -10.66
CA ASN A 100 20.18 10.06 -9.77
C ASN A 100 21.43 9.22 -10.05
N VAL A 101 21.30 8.13 -10.82
CA VAL A 101 22.44 7.29 -11.20
C VAL A 101 23.22 7.95 -12.34
N LYS A 102 24.53 8.08 -12.16
CA LYS A 102 25.45 8.61 -13.19
C LYS A 102 26.10 7.45 -13.95
N PRO A 103 26.48 7.62 -15.23
CA PRO A 103 27.16 6.58 -16.00
C PRO A 103 28.40 5.97 -15.32
N LYS A 104 29.12 6.77 -14.53
CA LYS A 104 30.28 6.33 -13.74
C LYS A 104 29.94 5.32 -12.63
N ASP A 105 28.70 5.29 -12.16
CA ASP A 105 28.25 4.36 -11.12
C ASP A 105 28.11 2.93 -11.68
N PHE A 106 28.11 2.76 -13.01
CA PHE A 106 28.11 1.47 -13.69
C PHE A 106 29.50 0.98 -14.09
N LEU A 107 30.55 1.79 -13.92
CA LEU A 107 31.92 1.49 -14.40
C LEU A 107 32.87 1.00 -13.30
N HIS A 108 32.36 0.72 -12.09
CA HIS A 108 33.13 0.09 -11.02
C HIS A 108 32.60 -1.34 -10.77
N VAL A 109 33.09 -2.28 -11.58
CA VAL A 109 33.16 -3.71 -11.27
C VAL A 109 34.62 -4.14 -11.41
#